data_AF-A0A553L3K2-F1
#
_entry.id   AF-A0A553L3K2-F1
#
_cell.length_a   1.000
_cell.length_b   1.000
_cell.length_c   1.000
_cell.angle_alpha   90.00
_cell.angle_beta   90.00
_cell.angle_gamma   90.00
#
_symmetry.space_group_name_H-M   'P 1'
#
loop_
_entity.id
_entity.type
_entity.pdbx_description
1 polymer ?
#
loop_
_entity_poly.entity_id
_entity_poly.type
_entity_poly.pdbx_seq_one_letter_code
_entity_poly.pdbx_strand_id
1 'polypeptide(L)'
;MMKDAMECFDEFSDGSYEPEKVIMLNSDNNETQKALEQLSMVQKQLLSLAFYKGLSHSEISQAIDMPLGSVKSNIRRALETLNIKLKNRDLQ
;
A
#
# COMPACT_ATOMS: atom_id res chain seq x y z
N MET A 1 3.13 -4.47 -29.52
CA MET A 1 3.31 -3.38 -28.54
C MET A 1 2.27 -3.54 -27.44
N MET A 2 2.47 -4.51 -26.54
CA MET A 2 1.62 -4.75 -25.36
C MET A 2 2.32 -5.76 -24.43
N LYS A 3 3.63 -5.57 -24.19
CA LYS A 3 4.46 -6.54 -23.42
C LYS A 3 5.24 -5.90 -22.27
N ASP A 4 5.42 -4.59 -22.23
CA ASP A 4 6.40 -3.97 -21.32
C ASP A 4 5.81 -3.40 -20.01
N ALA A 5 4.53 -3.64 -19.70
CA ALA A 5 3.88 -3.08 -18.51
C ALA A 5 3.55 -4.10 -17.40
N MET A 6 3.85 -5.39 -17.62
CA MET A 6 3.48 -6.48 -16.71
C MET A 6 4.66 -7.01 -15.86
N GLU A 7 5.91 -6.66 -16.19
CA GLU A 7 7.10 -7.35 -15.64
C GLU A 7 7.63 -6.84 -14.28
N CYS A 8 6.85 -6.07 -13.49
CA CYS A 8 7.37 -5.52 -12.22
C CYS A 8 6.60 -5.90 -10.96
N PHE A 9 5.69 -6.90 -11.03
CA PHE A 9 4.87 -7.27 -9.87
C PHE A 9 4.94 -8.74 -9.44
N ASP A 10 5.89 -9.52 -9.97
CA ASP A 10 5.96 -10.97 -9.76
C ASP A 10 6.91 -11.45 -8.64
N GLU A 11 7.41 -10.59 -7.75
CA GLU A 11 8.31 -11.03 -6.65
C GLU A 11 7.62 -11.35 -5.32
N PHE A 12 6.29 -11.32 -5.21
CA PHE A 12 5.59 -11.65 -3.96
C PHE A 12 4.52 -12.72 -4.13
N SER A 13 4.96 -13.90 -4.58
CA SER A 13 4.17 -15.13 -4.50
C SER A 13 4.98 -16.21 -3.77
N ASP A 14 5.03 -16.12 -2.44
CA ASP A 14 5.21 -17.31 -1.61
C ASP A 14 3.98 -17.48 -0.73
N GLY A 15 3.13 -18.41 -1.16
CA GLY A 15 1.95 -18.85 -0.46
C GLY A 15 2.31 -19.78 0.68
N SER A 16 2.14 -19.31 1.91
CA SER A 16 1.86 -20.17 3.07
C SER A 16 1.19 -19.33 4.18
N TYR A 17 -0.09 -18.99 3.96
CA TYR A 17 -0.92 -18.39 5.00
C TYR A 17 -1.38 -19.49 5.97
N GLU A 18 -0.59 -19.71 7.03
CA GLU A 18 -0.99 -20.54 8.17
C GLU A 18 -1.95 -19.73 9.09
N PRO A 19 -3.20 -20.17 9.29
CA PRO A 19 -4.20 -19.41 10.07
C PRO A 19 -3.77 -19.20 11.53
N GLU A 20 -2.91 -20.07 12.07
CA GLU A 20 -2.37 -19.94 13.43
C GLU A 20 -1.39 -18.75 13.57
N LYS A 21 -0.66 -18.38 12.50
CA LYS A 21 0.19 -17.17 12.47
C LYS A 21 -0.64 -15.89 12.40
N VAL A 22 -1.81 -15.92 11.76
CA VAL A 22 -2.73 -14.78 11.65
C VAL A 22 -3.25 -14.34 13.02
N ILE A 23 -3.43 -15.28 13.94
CA ILE A 23 -3.94 -14.98 15.29
C ILE A 23 -2.87 -14.28 16.13
N MET A 24 -1.59 -14.67 16.02
CA MET A 24 -0.47 -14.03 16.74
C MET A 24 -0.18 -12.61 16.24
N LEU A 25 -0.44 -12.33 14.95
CA LEU A 25 -0.39 -10.97 14.37
C LEU A 25 -1.37 -9.99 15.01
N ASN A 26 -2.40 -10.46 15.73
CA ASN A 26 -3.38 -9.58 16.36
C ASN A 26 -2.89 -8.83 17.58
N SER A 27 -1.72 -9.19 18.13
CA SER A 27 -1.05 -8.41 19.17
C SER A 27 -0.11 -7.33 18.60
N ASP A 28 0.28 -7.43 17.32
CA ASP A 28 1.10 -6.47 16.56
C ASP A 28 0.27 -5.45 15.75
N ASN A 29 -1.06 -5.53 15.82
CA ASN A 29 -1.97 -4.69 15.02
C ASN A 29 -1.96 -3.20 15.36
N ASN A 30 -1.41 -2.81 16.52
CA ASN A 30 -1.53 -1.43 17.00
C ASN A 30 -0.69 -0.44 16.18
N GLU A 31 0.57 -0.76 15.87
CA GLU A 31 1.47 0.18 15.20
C GLU A 31 1.20 0.32 13.70
N THR A 32 0.79 -0.77 13.04
CA THR A 32 0.33 -0.70 11.65
C THR A 32 -0.93 0.15 11.55
N GLN A 33 -1.88 -0.03 12.48
CA GLN A 33 -3.06 0.81 12.54
C GLN A 33 -2.71 2.28 12.83
N LYS A 34 -1.83 2.56 13.79
CA LYS A 34 -1.33 3.92 14.07
C LYS A 34 -0.63 4.55 12.85
N ALA A 35 0.18 3.79 12.11
CA ALA A 35 0.84 4.28 10.91
C ALA A 35 -0.18 4.62 9.81
N LEU A 36 -1.20 3.77 9.64
CA LEU A 36 -2.32 4.04 8.73
C LEU A 36 -3.13 5.26 9.19
N GLU A 37 -3.34 5.45 10.48
CA GLU A 37 -4.06 6.61 11.03
C GLU A 37 -3.41 7.95 10.65
N GLN A 38 -2.09 8.00 10.51
CA GLN A 38 -1.36 9.20 10.07
C GLN A 38 -1.59 9.57 8.60
N LEU A 39 -2.13 8.66 7.80
CA LEU A 39 -2.42 8.94 6.40
C LEU A 39 -3.68 9.79 6.27
N SER A 40 -3.64 10.76 5.34
CA SER A 40 -4.83 11.53 4.99
C SER A 40 -5.91 10.61 4.38
N MET A 41 -7.18 11.03 4.43
CA MET A 41 -8.26 10.26 3.80
C MET A 41 -7.98 9.99 2.31
N VAL A 42 -7.43 10.98 1.60
CA VAL A 42 -7.04 10.84 0.19
C VAL A 42 -5.98 9.77 0.01
N GLN A 43 -4.94 9.75 0.86
CA GLN A 43 -3.89 8.74 0.79
C GLN A 43 -4.42 7.33 1.07
N LYS A 44 -5.29 7.17 2.08
CA LYS A 44 -5.95 5.89 2.40
C LYS A 44 -6.79 5.39 1.22
N GLN A 45 -7.58 6.27 0.61
CA GLN A 45 -8.41 5.94 -0.55
C GLN A 45 -7.55 5.52 -1.75
N LEU A 46 -6.48 6.25 -2.04
CA LEU A 46 -5.55 5.93 -3.13
C LEU A 46 -4.86 4.58 -2.93
N LEU A 47 -4.38 4.30 -1.71
CA LEU A 47 -3.82 2.99 -1.37
C LEU A 47 -4.87 1.89 -1.49
N SER A 48 -6.11 2.15 -1.09
CA SER A 48 -7.18 1.16 -1.22
C SER A 48 -7.47 0.80 -2.67
N LEU A 49 -7.52 1.80 -3.55
CA LEU A 49 -7.71 1.58 -4.99
C LEU A 49 -6.51 0.86 -5.62
N ALA A 50 -5.29 1.20 -5.21
CA ALA A 50 -4.09 0.56 -5.74
C ALA A 50 -3.95 -0.90 -5.27
N PHE A 51 -4.06 -1.14 -3.96
CA PHE A 51 -3.74 -2.45 -3.36
C PHE A 51 -4.94 -3.38 -3.24
N TYR A 52 -6.14 -2.88 -2.92
CA TYR A 52 -7.32 -3.75 -2.80
C TYR A 52 -8.12 -3.86 -4.10
N LYS A 53 -8.08 -2.85 -4.97
CA LYS A 53 -8.76 -2.89 -6.27
C LYS A 53 -7.83 -3.17 -7.44
N GLY A 54 -6.51 -3.20 -7.22
CA GLY A 54 -5.51 -3.49 -8.26
C GLY A 54 -5.45 -2.44 -9.37
N LEU A 55 -5.97 -1.23 -9.13
CA LEU A 55 -5.98 -0.19 -10.16
C LEU A 55 -4.59 0.41 -10.34
N SER A 56 -4.21 0.62 -11.59
CA SER A 56 -3.02 1.40 -11.94
C SER A 56 -3.19 2.88 -11.56
N HIS A 57 -2.07 3.59 -11.41
CA HIS A 57 -2.08 5.02 -11.09
C HIS A 57 -2.89 5.85 -12.11
N SER A 58 -2.89 5.46 -13.39
CA SER A 58 -3.69 6.07 -14.46
C SER A 58 -5.18 5.79 -14.31
N GLU A 59 -5.56 4.55 -13.99
CA GLU A 59 -6.96 4.18 -13.76
C GLU A 59 -7.50 4.88 -12.51
N ILE A 60 -6.70 4.98 -11.44
CA ILE A 60 -7.05 5.76 -10.25
C ILE A 60 -7.26 7.22 -10.60
N SER A 61 -6.31 7.83 -11.34
CA SER A 61 -6.39 9.22 -11.79
C SER A 61 -7.70 9.52 -12.51
N GLN A 62 -8.15 8.61 -13.38
CA GLN A 62 -9.44 8.71 -14.07
C GLN A 62 -10.63 8.45 -13.13
N ALA A 63 -10.53 7.45 -12.25
CA ALA A 63 -11.64 7.02 -11.39
C ALA A 63 -12.04 8.07 -10.34
N ILE A 64 -11.09 8.92 -9.90
CA ILE A 64 -11.35 9.94 -8.88
C ILE A 64 -11.16 11.38 -9.40
N ASP A 65 -11.02 11.56 -10.71
CA ASP A 65 -10.79 12.85 -11.37
C ASP A 65 -9.66 13.67 -10.72
N MET A 66 -8.51 13.02 -10.53
CA MET A 66 -7.33 13.62 -9.92
C MET A 66 -6.14 13.54 -10.89
N PRO A 67 -5.31 14.59 -11.05
CA PRO A 67 -4.14 14.54 -11.93
C PRO A 67 -3.19 13.38 -11.58
N LEU A 68 -2.66 12.69 -12.59
CA LEU A 68 -1.75 11.55 -12.40
C LEU A 68 -0.52 11.88 -11.53
N GLY A 69 0.01 13.10 -11.65
CA GLY A 69 1.11 13.58 -10.79
C GLY A 69 0.70 13.71 -9.32
N SER A 70 -0.54 14.13 -9.05
CA SER A 70 -1.11 14.18 -7.70
C SER A 70 -1.34 12.79 -7.13
N VAL A 71 -1.83 11.85 -7.95
CA VAL A 71 -2.00 10.44 -7.55
C VAL A 71 -0.66 9.83 -7.14
N LYS A 72 0.35 9.93 -8.01
CA LYS A 72 1.70 9.39 -7.75
C LYS A 72 2.35 10.05 -6.53
N SER A 73 2.26 11.37 -6.39
CA SER A 73 2.87 12.08 -5.26
C SER A 73 2.17 11.77 -3.93
N ASN A 74 0.86 11.60 -3.91
CA ASN A 74 0.13 11.17 -2.71
C ASN A 74 0.47 9.74 -2.31
N ILE A 75 0.51 8.80 -3.27
CA ILE A 75 0.87 7.39 -3.01
C ILE A 75 2.31 7.31 -2.50
N ARG A 76 3.26 7.99 -3.14
CA ARG A 76 4.65 8.05 -2.67
C ARG A 76 4.74 8.54 -1.23
N ARG A 77 4.10 9.67 -0.91
CA ARG A 77 4.08 10.23 0.45
C ARG A 77 3.44 9.28 1.46
N ALA A 78 2.39 8.57 1.07
CA ALA A 78 1.75 7.59 1.93
C ALA A 78 2.70 6.42 2.25
N LEU A 79 3.37 5.87 1.23
CA LEU A 79 4.35 4.80 1.40
C LEU A 79 5.57 5.24 2.22
N GLU A 80 6.02 6.49 2.09
CA GLU A 80 7.09 7.06 2.93
C GLU A 80 6.68 7.12 4.39
N THR A 81 5.47 7.61 4.70
CA THR A 81 4.94 7.64 6.06
C THR A 81 4.87 6.24 6.67
N LEU A 82 4.37 5.26 5.90
CA LEU A 82 4.29 3.88 6.34
C LEU A 82 5.69 3.28 6.58
N ASN A 83 6.62 3.47 5.64
CA ASN A 83 7.98 2.93 5.73
C ASN A 83 8.73 3.50 6.94
N ILE A 84 8.64 4.81 7.20
CA ILE A 84 9.28 5.44 8.37
C ILE A 84 8.76 4.84 9.68
N LYS A 85 7.45 4.61 9.78
CA LYS A 85 6.83 4.10 11.00
C LYS A 85 7.10 2.60 11.20
N LEU A 86 7.10 1.84 10.13
CA LEU A 86 7.32 0.39 10.20
C LEU A 86 8.80 0.03 10.31
N LYS A 87 9.75 0.80 9.74
CA LYS A 87 11.20 0.57 9.92
C LYS A 87 11.70 0.75 11.35
N ASN A 88 11.03 1.58 12.15
CA ASN A 88 11.38 1.73 13.56
C ASN A 88 11.16 0.44 14.40
N ARG A 89 10.56 -0.59 13.80
CA ARG A 89 10.38 -1.92 14.39
C ARG A 89 11.66 -2.77 14.36
N ASP A 90 12.53 -2.59 13.36
CA ASP A 90 13.74 -3.41 13.20
C ASP A 90 14.93 -2.90 14.04
N LEU A 91 14.76 -1.77 14.73
CA LEU A 91 15.79 -1.09 15.52
C LEU A 91 15.44 -0.96 17.02
N GLN A 92 14.49 -1.77 17.53
CA GLN A 92 14.08 -1.82 18.93
C GLN A 92 14.24 -3.23 19.50
#